data_AF-A0A954V249-F1
#
_entry.id   AF-A0A954V249-F1
#
_cell.length_a   1.000
_cell.length_b   1.000
_cell.length_c   1.000
_cell.angle_alpha   90.00
_cell.angle_beta   90.00
_cell.angle_gamma   90.00
#
_symmetry.space_group_name_H-M   'P 1'
#
loop_
_entity.id
_entity.type
_entity.pdbx_description
1 polymer ?
#
loop_
_entity_poly.entity_id
_entity_poly.type
_entity_poly.pdbx_seq_one_letter_code
_entity_poly.pdbx_strand_id
1 'polypeptide(L)' 'MPCDPQQIQAVFLAVTEKTPSERAAFLQGQCGTNADLRQRVEALLRAHDEPGSILGLAPNLSSETLDLSDNE' A
#
# COMPACT_ATOMS: atom_id res chain seq x y z
N MET A 1 -0.81 -18.31 15.98
CA MET A 1 -0.28 -17.20 16.81
C MET A 1 -0.68 -15.90 16.14
N PRO A 2 -1.27 -14.94 16.87
CA PRO A 2 -1.54 -13.63 16.31
C PRO A 2 -0.21 -12.97 15.93
N CYS A 3 -0.18 -12.29 14.80
CA CYS A 3 1.02 -11.58 14.36
C CYS A 3 1.29 -10.40 15.29
N ASP A 4 2.48 -10.37 15.87
CA ASP A 4 2.90 -9.28 16.74
C ASP A 4 2.92 -7.95 15.98
N PRO A 5 2.29 -6.88 16.51
CA PRO A 5 2.24 -5.58 15.84
C PRO A 5 3.63 -4.98 15.64
N GLN A 6 4.58 -5.26 16.54
CA GLN A 6 5.98 -4.84 16.39
C GLN A 6 6.65 -5.51 15.19
N GLN A 7 6.34 -6.78 14.93
CA GLN A 7 6.90 -7.53 13.80
C GLN A 7 6.31 -7.00 12.48
N ILE A 8 5.01 -6.67 12.46
CA ILE A 8 4.36 -6.04 11.30
C ILE A 8 5.02 -4.68 10.99
N GLN A 9 5.25 -3.83 12.00
CA GLN A 9 5.91 -2.54 11.81
C GLN A 9 7.34 -2.67 11.27
N ALA A 10 8.15 -3.56 11.86
CA ALA A 10 9.53 -3.76 11.44
C ALA A 10 9.61 -4.25 9.99
N VAL A 11 8.76 -5.20 9.61
CA VAL A 11 8.70 -5.70 8.23
C VAL A 11 8.17 -4.63 7.29
N PHE A 12 7.13 -3.89 7.66
CA PHE A 12 6.61 -2.79 6.85
C PHE A 12 7.68 -1.74 6.56
N LEU A 13 8.42 -1.28 7.57
CA LEU A 13 9.47 -0.27 7.40
C LEU A 13 10.58 -0.78 6.47
N ALA A 14 11.07 -2.00 6.69
CA ALA A 14 12.09 -2.62 5.84
C ALA A 14 11.62 -2.81 4.39
N VAL A 15 10.31 -3.03 4.19
CA VAL A 15 9.71 -3.18 2.86
C VAL A 15 9.46 -1.81 2.20
N THR A 16 9.18 -0.76 2.97
CA THR A 16 9.03 0.60 2.43
C THR A 16 10.31 1.14 1.80
N GLU A 17 11.47 0.78 2.37
CA GLU A 17 12.80 1.12 1.83
C GLU A 17 13.18 0.33 0.57
N LYS A 18 12.42 -0.72 0.23
CA LYS A 18 12.69 -1.61 -0.92
C LYS A 18 11.82 -1.28 -2.13
N THR A 19 12.32 -1.63 -3.31
CA THR A 19 11.59 -1.53 -4.57
C THR A 19 10.44 -2.55 -4.63
N PRO A 20 9.32 -2.26 -5.32
CA PRO A 20 8.14 -3.14 -5.37
C PRO A 20 8.47 -4.59 -5.77
N SER A 21 9.43 -4.78 -6.67
CA SER A 21 9.90 -6.11 -7.09
C SER A 21 10.62 -6.87 -5.97
N GLU A 22 11.37 -6.18 -5.10
CA GLU A 22 12.07 -6.81 -3.97
C GLU A 22 11.18 -7.04 -2.75
N ARG A 23 10.09 -6.28 -2.61
CA ARG A 23 9.12 -6.43 -1.51
C ARG A 23 8.55 -7.85 -1.44
N ALA A 24 8.19 -8.43 -2.59
CA ALA A 24 7.57 -9.75 -2.67
C ALA A 24 8.52 -10.87 -2.21
N ALA A 25 9.78 -10.82 -2.65
CA ALA A 25 10.81 -11.78 -2.24
C ALA A 25 11.16 -11.63 -0.76
N PHE A 26 11.26 -10.39 -0.26
CA PHE A 26 11.51 -10.13 1.16
C PHE A 26 10.38 -10.62 2.06
N LEU A 27 9.12 -10.37 1.67
CA LEU A 27 7.95 -10.86 2.41
C LEU A 27 7.87 -12.39 2.40
N GLN A 28 8.20 -13.06 1.30
CA GLN A 28 8.30 -14.52 1.27
C GLN A 28 9.34 -15.05 2.26
N GLY A 29 10.53 -14.44 2.32
CA GLY A 29 11.60 -14.84 3.24
C GLY A 29 11.30 -14.54 4.71
N GLN A 30 10.79 -13.34 5.00
CA GLN A 30 10.49 -12.90 6.37
C GLN A 30 9.21 -13.50 6.94
N CYS A 31 8.17 -13.64 6.11
CA CYS A 31 6.89 -14.17 6.58
C CYS A 31 6.91 -15.69 6.62
N GLY A 32 7.55 -16.37 5.67
CA GLY A 32 7.67 -17.83 5.65
C GLY A 32 6.33 -18.56 5.84
N THR A 33 6.07 -19.05 7.05
CA THR A 33 4.83 -19.72 7.49
C THR A 33 3.75 -18.78 8.05
N ASN A 34 4.08 -17.51 8.31
CA ASN A 34 3.18 -16.49 8.85
C ASN A 34 2.42 -15.76 7.73
N ALA A 35 1.49 -16.47 7.09
CA ALA A 35 0.62 -15.90 6.06
C ALA A 35 -0.18 -14.68 6.56
N ASP A 36 -0.56 -14.66 7.83
CA ASP A 36 -1.28 -13.55 8.44
C ASP A 36 -0.43 -12.26 8.51
N LEU A 37 0.87 -12.39 8.79
CA LEU A 37 1.80 -11.26 8.84
C LEU A 37 1.95 -10.65 7.44
N ARG A 38 2.14 -11.53 6.45
CA ARG A 38 2.23 -11.15 5.03
C ARG A 38 1.00 -10.38 4.59
N GLN A 39 -0.19 -10.90 4.88
CA GLN A 39 -1.44 -10.28 4.47
C GLN A 39 -1.65 -8.90 5.12
N ARG A 40 -1.29 -8.74 6.41
CA ARG A 40 -1.33 -7.44 7.10
C ARG A 40 -0.38 -6.42 6.47
N VAL A 41 0.87 -6.83 6.22
CA VAL A 41 1.89 -5.93 5.64
C VAL A 41 1.53 -5.55 4.20
N GLU A 42 1.03 -6.49 3.38
CA GLU A 42 0.55 -6.20 2.02
C GLU A 42 -0.66 -5.25 2.00
N ALA A 43 -1.55 -5.34 2.99
CA ALA A 43 -2.66 -4.39 3.12
C ALA A 43 -2.17 -2.97 3.46
N LEU A 44 -1.23 -2.85 4.40
CA LEU A 44 -0.57 -1.58 4.74
C LEU A 44 0.18 -0.97 3.55
N LEU A 45 0.91 -1.80 2.80
CA LEU A 45 1.64 -1.38 1.61
C LEU A 45 0.72 -0.87 0.51
N ARG A 46 -0.40 -1.56 0.25
CA ARG A 46 -1.40 -1.08 -0.71
C ARG A 46 -2.01 0.25 -0.29
N ALA A 47 -2.35 0.41 0.99
CA ALA A 47 -2.86 1.67 1.52
C ALA A 47 -1.83 2.82 1.42
N HIS A 48 -0.53 2.50 1.55
CA HIS A 48 0.56 3.47 1.38
C HIS A 48 0.84 3.80 -0.09
N ASP A 49 0.72 2.81 -0.99
CA ASP A 49 0.96 2.97 -2.44
C ASP A 49 -0.21 3.64 -3.15
N GLU A 50 -1.43 3.57 -2.59
CA GLU A 50 -2.61 4.22 -3.15
C GLU A 50 -2.68 5.70 -2.71
N PRO A 51 -2.34 6.68 -3.58
CA PRO A 51 -2.36 8.10 -3.23
C PRO A 51 -3.79 8.66 -3.04
N GLY A 52 -4.84 7.83 -3.14
CA GLY A 52 -6.25 8.24 -3.13
C GLY A 52 -7.10 7.75 -1.95
N SER A 53 -6.67 6.75 -1.16
CA SER A 53 -7.53 6.15 -0.12
C SER A 53 -7.31 6.64 1.30
N ILE A 54 -6.22 7.38 1.59
CA ILE A 54 -5.97 7.91 2.95
C ILE A 54 -6.71 9.24 3.17
N LEU A 55 -7.83 9.53 2.51
CA LEU A 55 -8.73 10.63 2.89
C LEU A 55 -10.17 10.29 2.53
N GLY A 56 -10.74 9.32 3.25
CA GLY A 56 -12.20 9.08 3.29
C GLY A 56 -13.01 10.20 3.97
N LEU A 57 -12.64 11.47 3.78
CA LEU A 57 -13.52 12.63 4.07
C LEU A 57 -13.54 13.68 2.95
N ALA A 58 -13.20 13.31 1.71
CA ALA A 58 -13.70 14.07 0.58
C ALA A 58 -13.91 13.11 -0.60
N PRO A 59 -15.15 13.01 -1.15
CA PRO A 59 -15.28 12.54 -2.52
C PRO A 59 -14.64 13.65 -3.37
N ASN A 60 -13.35 13.54 -3.66
CA ASN A 60 -12.74 14.43 -4.62
C ASN A 60 -13.29 14.03 -5.98
N LEU A 61 -14.17 14.91 -6.47
CA LEU A 61 -14.71 14.94 -7.82
C LEU A 61 -13.66 14.42 -8.81
N SER A 62 -14.03 13.29 -9.43
CA SER A 62 -13.73 12.96 -10.81
C SER A 62 -13.01 14.08 -11.55
N SER A 63 -11.74 13.78 -11.81
CA SER A 63 -10.92 14.37 -12.86
C SER A 63 -11.68 14.33 -14.19
N GLU A 64 -12.53 15.32 -14.47
CA GLU A 64 -13.13 15.50 -15.80
C GLU A 64 -13.72 16.91 -15.96
N THR A 65 -12.88 17.91 -16.26
CA THR A 65 -13.22 18.95 -17.25
C THR A 65 -11.91 19.50 -17.86
N LEU A 66 -11.28 18.72 -18.73
CA LEU A 66 -10.47 19.30 -19.79
C LEU A 66 -11.45 19.98 -20.77
N ASP A 67 -11.89 21.19 -20.43
CA ASP A 67 -12.59 22.06 -21.38
C ASP A 67 -11.54 22.83 -22.17
N LEU A 68 -11.02 22.15 -23.21
CA LEU A 68 -10.38 22.78 -24.34
C LEU A 68 -11.10 22.25 -25.59
N SER A 69 -12.28 22.79 -25.84
CA SER A 69 -12.84 22.89 -27.18
C SER A 69 -13.39 24.30 -27.38
N ASP A 70 -12.50 25.14 -27.90
CA ASP A 70 -12.74 26.02 -29.05
C ASP A 70 -14.09 25.77 -29.75
N ASN A 71 -15.02 26.75 -29.68
CA ASN A 71 -15.88 27.19 -30.80
C ASN A 71 -16.80 28.37 -30.36
N GLU A 72 -16.37 29.62 -30.62
CA GLU A 72 -16.93 30.50 -31.68
C GLU A 72 -16.25 31.89 -31.66
#